data_AF-A0A8I6WTH5-F1
#
_entry.id   AF-A0A8I6WTH5-F1
#
_cell.length_a   1.000
_cell.length_b   1.000
_cell.length_c   1.000
_cell.angle_alpha   90.00
_cell.angle_beta   90.00
_cell.angle_gamma   90.00
#
_symmetry.space_group_name_H-M   'P 1'
#
loop_
_entity.id
_entity.type
_entity.pdbx_description
1 polymer ?
#
loop_
_entity_poly.entity_id
_entity_poly.type
_entity_poly.pdbx_seq_one_letter_code
_entity_poly.pdbx_strand_id
1 'polypeptide(L)'
;MFREVKWYFVVIAYLLAPALGFCNAYGTGLTDMNMGYNYGKVALFVFAAWAGKDNGVVAGLVTCGLVKQLVLVSADLMHDFKTAHLTLTSPQSMVVGQAVGTLMGCVVAPLTFFLFYEAFDVGNPDG
;
A
#
# COMPACT_ATOMS: atom_id res chain seq x y z
N MET A 1 -12.51 10.98 7.26
CA MET A 1 -12.57 10.78 5.80
C MET A 1 -13.58 9.70 5.41
N PHE A 2 -13.70 8.56 6.12
CA PHE A 2 -14.79 7.59 5.88
C PHE A 2 -15.27 6.95 7.20
N ARG A 3 -16.55 7.15 7.58
CA ARG A 3 -17.16 6.55 8.79
C ARG A 3 -17.60 5.10 8.53
N GLU A 4 -17.71 4.75 7.27
CA GLU A 4 -18.21 3.49 6.71
C GLU A 4 -17.19 2.35 6.92
N VAL A 5 -15.90 2.69 7.06
CA VAL A 5 -14.82 1.75 7.35
C VAL A 5 -14.69 1.57 8.86
N LYS A 6 -15.15 0.43 9.35
CA LYS A 6 -14.96 0.05 10.76
C LYS A 6 -13.49 -0.18 11.05
N TRP A 7 -13.01 0.34 12.18
CA TRP A 7 -11.60 0.33 12.58
C TRP A 7 -10.95 -1.07 12.53
N TYR A 8 -11.71 -2.13 12.86
CA TYR A 8 -11.18 -3.49 12.88
C TYR A 8 -10.77 -3.99 11.49
N PHE A 9 -11.40 -3.52 10.40
CA PHE A 9 -11.00 -3.89 9.05
C PHE A 9 -9.59 -3.39 8.72
N VAL A 10 -9.26 -2.18 9.18
CA VAL A 10 -7.94 -1.59 9.00
C VAL A 10 -6.89 -2.38 9.78
N VAL A 11 -7.18 -2.72 11.05
CA VAL A 11 -6.27 -3.53 11.89
C VAL A 11 -6.01 -4.90 11.26
N ILE A 12 -7.06 -5.60 10.82
CA ILE A 12 -6.91 -6.91 10.17
C ILE A 12 -6.11 -6.80 8.87
N ALA A 13 -6.36 -5.76 8.05
CA ALA A 13 -5.60 -5.54 6.82
C ALA A 13 -4.10 -5.34 7.11
N TYR A 14 -3.74 -4.57 8.15
CA TYR A 14 -2.34 -4.38 8.55
C TYR A 14 -1.67 -5.63 9.11
N LEU A 15 -2.44 -6.57 9.70
CA LEU A 15 -1.89 -7.84 10.16
C LEU A 15 -1.67 -8.83 9.01
N LEU A 16 -2.55 -8.85 8.01
CA LEU A 16 -2.47 -9.78 6.87
C LEU A 16 -1.50 -9.29 5.78
N ALA A 17 -1.44 -8.00 5.54
CA ALA A 17 -0.66 -7.43 4.45
C ALA A 17 0.85 -7.73 4.52
N PRO A 18 1.54 -7.76 5.69
CA PRO A 18 2.95 -8.15 5.76
C PRO A 18 3.21 -9.59 5.30
N ALA A 19 2.31 -10.52 5.63
CA ALA A 19 2.43 -11.92 5.18
C ALA A 19 2.28 -12.01 3.65
N LEU A 20 1.30 -11.28 3.09
CA LEU A 20 1.13 -11.20 1.62
C LEU A 20 2.31 -10.48 0.95
N GLY A 21 2.85 -9.44 1.58
CA GLY A 21 4.01 -8.69 1.11
C GLY A 21 5.25 -9.56 1.06
N PHE A 22 5.48 -10.39 2.08
CA PHE A 22 6.57 -11.37 2.10
C PHE A 22 6.44 -12.37 0.94
N CYS A 23 5.26 -12.97 0.75
CA CYS A 23 5.00 -13.89 -0.35
C CYS A 23 5.22 -13.23 -1.71
N ASN A 24 4.76 -11.98 -1.88
CA ASN A 24 4.95 -11.22 -3.11
C ASN A 24 6.42 -10.89 -3.34
N ALA A 25 7.15 -10.42 -2.33
CA ALA A 25 8.58 -10.12 -2.43
C ALA A 25 9.39 -11.36 -2.84
N TYR A 26 9.10 -12.51 -2.24
CA TYR A 26 9.71 -13.78 -2.64
C TYR A 26 9.40 -14.16 -4.09
N GLY A 27 8.12 -14.09 -4.47
CA GLY A 27 7.67 -14.35 -5.84
C GLY A 27 8.36 -13.43 -6.85
N THR A 28 8.37 -12.13 -6.58
CA THR A 28 9.03 -11.10 -7.38
C THR A 28 10.54 -11.36 -7.47
N GLY A 29 11.20 -11.80 -6.39
CA GLY A 29 12.61 -12.16 -6.43
C GLY A 29 12.94 -13.29 -7.41
N LEU A 30 12.03 -14.26 -7.56
CA LEU A 30 12.20 -15.41 -8.45
C LEU A 30 11.73 -15.16 -9.89
N THR A 31 10.64 -14.41 -10.08
CA THR A 31 9.97 -14.27 -11.38
C THR A 31 10.05 -12.88 -11.98
N ASP A 32 10.57 -11.90 -11.24
CA ASP A 32 10.59 -10.48 -11.61
C ASP A 32 9.18 -9.87 -11.78
N MET A 33 8.13 -10.56 -11.28
CA MET A 33 6.74 -10.15 -11.45
C MET A 33 6.15 -9.63 -10.12
N ASN A 34 5.58 -8.43 -10.14
CA ASN A 34 4.89 -7.83 -8.99
C ASN A 34 3.37 -8.01 -9.09
N MET A 35 2.79 -8.71 -8.12
CA MET A 35 1.37 -9.08 -8.12
C MET A 35 0.50 -8.22 -7.19
N GLY A 36 1.00 -7.07 -6.71
CA GLY A 36 0.32 -6.23 -5.71
C GLY A 36 -1.11 -5.83 -6.09
N TYR A 37 -1.39 -5.59 -7.37
CA TYR A 37 -2.75 -5.32 -7.84
C TYR A 37 -3.70 -6.52 -7.69
N ASN A 38 -3.21 -7.74 -7.88
CA ASN A 38 -4.03 -8.95 -7.73
C ASN A 38 -4.34 -9.20 -6.25
N TYR A 39 -3.35 -9.08 -5.37
CA TYR A 39 -3.56 -9.15 -3.92
C TYR A 39 -4.52 -8.07 -3.43
N GLY A 40 -4.39 -6.84 -3.94
CA GLY A 40 -5.31 -5.74 -3.66
C GLY A 40 -6.75 -6.06 -4.08
N LYS A 41 -6.95 -6.60 -5.29
CA LYS A 41 -8.29 -7.03 -5.76
C LYS A 41 -8.89 -8.14 -4.91
N VAL A 42 -8.10 -9.13 -4.50
CA VAL A 42 -8.58 -10.18 -3.59
C VAL A 42 -9.03 -9.57 -2.26
N ALA A 43 -8.21 -8.70 -1.67
CA ALA A 43 -8.58 -7.97 -0.46
C ALA A 43 -9.86 -7.15 -0.66
N LEU A 44 -9.98 -6.43 -1.78
CA LEU A 44 -11.18 -5.66 -2.12
C LEU A 44 -12.44 -6.51 -2.01
N PHE A 45 -12.48 -7.66 -2.70
CA PHE A 45 -13.66 -8.51 -2.72
C PHE A 45 -13.97 -9.12 -1.36
N VAL A 46 -12.94 -9.57 -0.62
CA VAL A 46 -13.13 -10.17 0.71
C VAL A 46 -13.70 -9.15 1.69
N PHE A 47 -13.09 -7.96 1.78
CA PHE A 47 -13.53 -6.93 2.72
C PHE A 47 -14.85 -6.27 2.30
N ALA A 48 -15.09 -6.08 0.99
CA ALA A 48 -16.36 -5.57 0.49
C ALA A 48 -17.52 -6.53 0.79
N ALA A 49 -17.32 -7.83 0.56
CA ALA A 49 -18.32 -8.85 0.87
C ALA A 49 -18.62 -8.91 2.37
N TRP A 50 -17.59 -8.74 3.20
CA TRP A 50 -17.74 -8.77 4.66
C TRP A 50 -18.43 -7.51 5.23
N ALA A 51 -18.16 -6.33 4.67
CA ALA A 51 -18.74 -5.08 5.14
C ALA A 51 -20.23 -4.90 4.77
N GLY A 52 -20.77 -5.71 3.86
CA GLY A 52 -22.20 -5.73 3.51
C GLY A 52 -22.62 -4.65 2.51
N LYS A 53 -23.92 -4.61 2.19
CA LYS A 53 -24.45 -3.87 1.02
C LYS A 53 -24.26 -2.34 1.10
N ASP A 54 -24.38 -1.74 2.28
CA ASP A 54 -24.40 -0.28 2.42
C ASP A 54 -23.00 0.34 2.54
N ASN A 55 -22.02 -0.39 3.11
CA ASN A 55 -20.67 0.12 3.38
C ASN A 55 -19.56 -0.65 2.66
N GLY A 56 -19.92 -1.68 1.88
CA GLY A 56 -18.97 -2.61 1.26
C GLY A 56 -18.01 -1.98 0.27
N VAL A 57 -18.48 -1.01 -0.53
CA VAL A 57 -17.65 -0.37 -1.55
C VAL A 57 -16.53 0.44 -0.92
N VAL A 58 -16.86 1.31 0.05
CA VAL A 58 -15.87 2.16 0.73
C VAL A 58 -14.90 1.32 1.55
N ALA A 59 -15.41 0.36 2.33
CA ALA A 59 -14.57 -0.54 3.12
C ALA A 59 -13.63 -1.38 2.26
N GLY A 60 -14.13 -1.94 1.16
CA GLY A 60 -13.34 -2.73 0.21
C GLY A 60 -12.27 -1.90 -0.51
N LEU A 61 -12.59 -0.68 -0.94
CA LEU A 61 -11.63 0.20 -1.61
C LEU A 61 -10.50 0.65 -0.67
N VAL A 62 -10.82 1.01 0.57
CA VAL A 62 -9.83 1.43 1.56
C VAL A 62 -8.90 0.27 1.92
N THR A 63 -9.43 -0.91 2.23
CA THR A 63 -8.60 -2.07 2.57
C THR A 63 -7.82 -2.60 1.36
N CYS A 64 -8.39 -2.55 0.16
CA CYS A 64 -7.67 -2.81 -1.09
C CYS A 64 -6.45 -1.91 -1.23
N GLY A 65 -6.63 -0.60 -1.06
CA GLY A 65 -5.54 0.37 -1.13
C GLY A 65 -4.43 0.06 -0.12
N LEU A 66 -4.80 -0.22 1.14
CA LEU A 66 -3.85 -0.58 2.19
C LEU A 66 -3.05 -1.83 1.85
N VAL A 67 -3.72 -2.94 1.51
CA VAL A 67 -3.06 -4.21 1.20
C VAL A 67 -2.21 -4.07 -0.06
N LYS A 68 -2.75 -3.48 -1.13
CA LYS A 68 -2.04 -3.25 -2.38
C LYS A 68 -0.74 -2.47 -2.13
N GLN A 69 -0.80 -1.37 -1.37
CA GLN A 69 0.37 -0.52 -1.16
C GLN A 69 1.47 -1.25 -0.38
N LEU A 70 1.13 -1.98 0.67
CA LEU A 70 2.09 -2.77 1.46
C LEU A 70 2.76 -3.86 0.61
N VAL A 71 1.96 -4.54 -0.22
CA VAL A 71 2.44 -5.62 -1.09
C VAL A 71 3.27 -5.10 -2.27
N LEU A 72 2.95 -3.91 -2.79
CA LEU A 72 3.75 -3.24 -3.82
C LEU A 72 5.12 -2.84 -3.26
N VAL A 73 5.14 -2.16 -2.12
CA VAL A 73 6.38 -1.69 -1.48
C VAL A 73 7.33 -2.83 -1.18
N SER A 74 6.82 -4.00 -0.77
CA SER A 74 7.69 -5.16 -0.52
C SER A 74 8.35 -5.72 -1.78
N ALA A 75 7.67 -5.67 -2.93
CA ALA A 75 8.26 -6.06 -4.22
C ALA A 75 9.25 -5.01 -4.74
N ASP A 76 8.94 -3.72 -4.59
CA ASP A 76 9.86 -2.65 -4.95
C ASP A 76 11.16 -2.74 -4.12
N LEU A 77 11.05 -2.99 -2.81
CA LEU A 77 12.18 -3.25 -1.94
C LEU A 77 13.03 -4.45 -2.42
N MET A 78 12.40 -5.52 -2.90
CA MET A 78 13.10 -6.67 -3.47
C MET A 78 13.86 -6.30 -4.76
N HIS A 79 13.25 -5.53 -5.66
CA HIS A 79 13.90 -5.01 -6.86
C HIS A 79 15.09 -4.11 -6.52
N ASP A 80 14.95 -3.27 -5.50
CA ASP A 80 16.03 -2.42 -5.02
C ASP A 80 17.20 -3.27 -4.50
N PHE A 81 16.94 -4.31 -3.70
CA PHE A 81 18.01 -5.22 -3.27
C PHE A 81 18.70 -5.96 -4.42
N LYS A 82 17.94 -6.42 -5.42
CA LYS A 82 18.51 -7.04 -6.62
C LYS A 82 19.40 -6.06 -7.37
N THR A 83 18.96 -4.81 -7.51
CA THR A 83 19.73 -3.73 -8.14
C THR A 83 20.97 -3.38 -7.33
N ALA A 84 20.87 -3.33 -5.99
CA ALA A 84 22.01 -3.12 -5.10
C ALA A 84 23.06 -4.23 -5.28
N HIS A 85 22.62 -5.49 -5.39
CA HIS A 85 23.50 -6.62 -5.63
C HIS A 85 24.24 -6.50 -6.97
N LEU A 86 23.53 -6.11 -8.04
CA LEU A 86 24.12 -5.91 -9.37
C LEU A 86 25.10 -4.73 -9.43
N THR A 87 24.85 -3.68 -8.66
CA THR A 87 25.71 -2.48 -8.58
C THR A 87 26.82 -2.60 -7.54
N LEU A 88 26.94 -3.77 -6.88
CA LEU A 88 27.88 -4.00 -5.77
C LEU A 88 27.69 -3.02 -4.61
N THR A 89 26.49 -2.46 -4.47
CA THR A 89 26.12 -1.55 -3.38
C THR A 89 25.87 -2.36 -2.11
N SER A 90 26.30 -1.83 -0.96
CA SER A 90 26.08 -2.51 0.31
C SER A 90 24.57 -2.63 0.63
N PRO A 91 24.07 -3.82 1.05
CA PRO A 91 22.65 -4.02 1.36
C PRO A 91 22.21 -3.21 2.58
N GLN A 92 23.12 -2.92 3.51
CA GLN A 92 22.84 -2.09 4.68
C GLN A 92 22.55 -0.64 4.27
N SER A 93 23.35 -0.07 3.36
CA SER A 93 23.09 1.28 2.83
C SER A 93 21.75 1.35 2.10
N MET A 94 21.38 0.29 1.36
CA MET A 94 20.07 0.22 0.71
C MET A 94 18.91 0.24 1.72
N VAL A 95 18.97 -0.56 2.79
CA VAL A 95 17.95 -0.53 3.86
C VAL A 95 17.84 0.86 4.49
N VAL A 96 18.96 1.50 4.78
CA VAL A 96 18.97 2.85 5.36
C VAL A 96 18.35 3.86 4.39
N GLY A 97 18.69 3.80 3.10
CA GLY A 97 18.10 4.65 2.07
C GLY A 97 16.58 4.50 1.98
N GLN A 98 16.09 3.26 2.01
CA GLN A 98 14.67 2.94 2.00
C GLN A 98 13.94 3.46 3.24
N ALA A 99 14.55 3.29 4.42
CA ALA A 99 14.00 3.81 5.67
C ALA A 99 13.90 5.34 5.65
N VAL A 100 14.95 6.03 5.22
CA VAL A 100 14.99 7.49 5.11
C VAL A 100 13.98 7.99 4.07
N GLY A 101 13.93 7.37 2.90
CA GLY A 101 12.95 7.68 1.85
C GLY A 101 11.50 7.49 2.33
N THR A 102 11.23 6.39 3.02
CA THR A 102 9.90 6.11 3.60
C THR A 102 9.52 7.15 4.65
N LEU A 103 10.44 7.49 5.57
CA LEU A 103 10.20 8.51 6.60
C LEU A 103 9.90 9.89 5.99
N MET A 104 10.66 10.29 4.96
CA MET A 104 10.38 11.52 4.21
C MET A 104 9.02 11.44 3.51
N GLY A 105 8.70 10.32 2.88
CA GLY A 105 7.40 10.08 2.24
C GLY A 105 6.22 10.20 3.20
N CYS A 106 6.35 9.69 4.43
CA CYS A 106 5.34 9.82 5.49
C CYS A 106 5.05 11.26 5.89
N VAL A 107 5.97 12.20 5.64
CA VAL A 107 5.77 13.63 5.91
C VAL A 107 5.32 14.38 4.65
N VAL A 108 6.03 14.19 3.54
CA VAL A 108 5.81 14.94 2.30
C VAL A 108 4.48 14.56 1.63
N ALA A 109 4.12 13.27 1.61
CA ALA A 109 2.89 12.80 0.98
C ALA A 109 1.61 13.38 1.61
N PRO A 110 1.39 13.31 2.94
CA PRO A 110 0.19 13.91 3.54
C PRO A 110 0.18 15.44 3.42
N LEU A 111 1.33 16.12 3.56
CA LEU A 111 1.40 17.58 3.37
C LEU A 111 0.99 17.98 1.95
N THR A 112 1.45 17.22 0.95
CA THR A 112 1.07 17.43 -0.44
C THR A 112 -0.42 17.17 -0.64
N PHE A 113 -0.96 16.09 -0.06
CA PHE A 113 -2.39 15.81 -0.10
C PHE A 113 -3.21 16.95 0.51
N PHE A 114 -2.84 17.46 1.69
CA PHE A 114 -3.54 18.58 2.32
C PHE A 114 -3.46 19.86 1.50
N LEU A 115 -2.32 20.16 0.89
CA LEU A 115 -2.18 21.31 -0.01
C LEU A 115 -3.15 21.21 -1.19
N PHE A 116 -3.27 20.04 -1.83
CA PHE A 116 -4.25 19.84 -2.91
C PHE A 116 -5.70 19.86 -2.40
N TYR A 117 -5.94 19.31 -1.22
CA TYR A 117 -7.27 19.24 -0.62
C TYR A 117 -7.81 20.62 -0.23
N GLU A 118 -6.95 21.56 0.17
CA GLU A 118 -7.37 22.94 0.47
C GLU A 118 -7.36 23.84 -0.76
N ALA A 119 -6.46 23.62 -1.72
CA ALA A 119 -6.33 24.47 -2.91
C ALA A 119 -7.42 24.19 -3.96
N PHE A 120 -7.99 22.99 -3.98
CA PHE A 120 -9.03 22.58 -4.92
C PHE A 120 -10.25 22.08 -4.16
N ASP A 121 -11.45 22.27 -4.72
CA ASP A 121 -12.70 21.83 -4.11
C ASP A 121 -12.91 20.31 -4.30
N VAL A 122 -12.02 19.52 -3.69
CA VAL A 122 -11.95 18.08 -3.86
C VAL A 122 -13.15 17.42 -3.17
N GLY A 123 -14.17 17.07 -3.96
CA GLY A 123 -15.36 16.37 -3.51
C GLY A 123 -16.62 17.24 -3.44
N ASN A 124 -16.61 18.45 -4.00
CA ASN A 124 -17.83 19.24 -4.18
C ASN A 124 -18.74 18.54 -5.22
N PRO A 125 -19.99 18.18 -4.86
CA PRO A 125 -20.93 17.57 -5.79
C PRO A 125 -21.35 18.51 -6.93
N ASP A 126 -21.16 19.83 -6.78
CA ASP A 126 -21.56 20.87 -7.72
C ASP A 126 -20.36 21.61 -8.38
N GLY A 127 -19.12 21.28 -8.02
CA GLY A 127 -17.89 21.78 -8.66
C GLY A 127 -16.97 22.56 -7.73
#